data_AF-A0A954R3L2-F1
#
_entry.id   AF-A0A954R3L2-F1
#
_cell.length_a   1.000
_cell.length_b   1.000
_cell.length_c   1.000
_cell.angle_alpha   90.00
_cell.angle_beta   90.00
_cell.angle_gamma   90.00
#
_symmetry.space_group_name_H-M   'P 1'
#
loop_
_entity.id
_entity.type
_entity.pdbx_description
1 polymer ?
#
loop_
_entity_poly.entity_id
_entity_poly.type
_entity_poly.pdbx_seq_one_letter_code
_entity_poly.pdbx_strand_id
1 'polypeptide(L)'
;MRIIRLLTLTLAMQLIHAAPPPALGQAARMLPQAHAHNDYLHARPLVDALEQGFGSVEADIFLVGDELQVAHERSALAADRTL
;
A
#
# COMPACT_ATOMS: atom_id res chain seq x y z
N MET A 1 -23.89 18.71 -58.50
CA MET A 1 -24.37 20.05 -58.04
C MET A 1 -23.97 20.21 -56.58
N ARG A 2 -23.27 21.31 -56.27
CA ARG A 2 -22.61 21.59 -54.99
C ARG A 2 -23.66 22.10 -53.99
N ILE A 3 -23.66 21.57 -52.76
CA ILE A 3 -24.33 22.23 -51.63
C ILE A 3 -23.32 22.33 -50.50
N ILE A 4 -22.90 23.57 -50.24
CA ILE A 4 -22.04 23.98 -49.13
C ILE A 4 -22.95 24.16 -47.90
N ARG A 5 -22.64 23.49 -46.79
CA ARG A 5 -23.09 23.85 -45.43
C ARG A 5 -21.92 23.58 -44.49
N LEU A 6 -21.17 24.63 -44.15
CA LEU A 6 -21.31 25.42 -42.92
C LEU A 6 -20.40 24.83 -41.83
N LEU A 7 -19.23 25.45 -41.67
CA LEU A 7 -18.36 25.27 -40.50
C LEU A 7 -19.15 25.63 -39.25
N THR A 8 -19.28 24.69 -38.31
CA THR A 8 -19.51 25.00 -36.90
C THR A 8 -18.30 24.55 -36.12
N LEU A 9 -17.49 25.54 -35.78
CA LEU A 9 -16.35 25.51 -34.88
C LEU A 9 -16.81 25.02 -33.48
N THR A 10 -16.54 23.76 -33.14
CA THR A 10 -16.76 23.27 -31.76
C THR A 10 -15.62 23.77 -30.88
N LEU A 11 -15.96 24.76 -30.07
CA LEU A 11 -15.19 25.31 -28.96
C LEU A 11 -14.60 24.19 -28.10
N ALA A 12 -13.27 24.09 -28.07
CA ALA A 12 -12.54 23.24 -27.14
C ALA A 12 -12.72 23.78 -25.71
N MET A 13 -13.74 23.31 -25.00
CA MET A 13 -13.87 23.54 -23.57
C MET A 13 -13.01 22.49 -22.86
N GLN A 14 -11.73 22.81 -22.66
CA GLN A 14 -10.88 22.07 -21.75
C GLN A 14 -11.46 22.21 -20.34
N LEU A 15 -12.19 21.17 -19.90
CA LEU A 15 -12.48 20.97 -18.50
C LEU A 15 -11.14 20.69 -17.83
N ILE A 16 -10.57 21.71 -17.19
CA ILE A 16 -9.63 21.51 -16.10
C ILE A 16 -10.44 20.77 -15.04
N HIS A 17 -10.47 19.43 -15.11
CA HIS A 17 -10.81 18.64 -13.94
C HIS A 17 -9.71 18.93 -12.94
N ALA A 18 -10.02 19.73 -11.91
CA ALA A 18 -9.24 19.67 -10.69
C ALA A 18 -9.26 18.19 -10.28
N ALA A 19 -8.11 17.53 -10.37
CA ALA A 19 -7.95 16.21 -9.80
C ALA A 19 -8.43 16.32 -8.35
N PRO A 20 -9.33 15.44 -7.88
CA PRO A 20 -9.67 15.44 -6.47
C PRO A 20 -8.34 15.43 -5.69
N PRO A 21 -8.23 16.22 -4.60
CA PRO A 21 -7.05 16.12 -3.76
C PRO A 21 -6.85 14.63 -3.47
N PRO A 22 -5.60 14.12 -3.48
CA PRO A 22 -5.37 12.72 -3.14
C PRO A 22 -6.15 12.49 -1.85
N ALA A 23 -7.13 11.59 -1.90
CA ALA A 23 -7.88 11.26 -0.71
C ALA A 23 -6.81 10.84 0.28
N LEU A 24 -6.58 11.65 1.32
CA LEU A 24 -5.73 11.28 2.43
C LEU A 24 -6.30 9.93 2.85
N GLY A 25 -5.52 8.87 2.58
CA GLY A 25 -6.02 7.51 2.40
C GLY A 25 -7.08 7.24 3.44
N GLN A 26 -8.29 6.89 3.00
CA GLN A 26 -9.36 6.63 3.94
C GLN A 26 -8.84 5.61 4.93
N ALA A 27 -8.62 6.07 6.18
CA ALA A 27 -7.94 5.25 7.17
C ALA A 27 -8.70 3.93 7.24
N ALA A 28 -7.98 2.83 6.99
CA ALA A 28 -8.57 1.52 6.97
C ALA A 28 -9.34 1.34 8.26
N ARG A 29 -10.59 0.86 8.16
CA ARG A 29 -11.39 0.62 9.36
C ARG A 29 -10.64 -0.39 10.22
N MET A 30 -10.21 0.04 11.40
CA MET A 30 -9.49 -0.84 12.32
C MET A 30 -10.29 -2.12 12.57
N LEU A 31 -9.56 -3.23 12.60
CA LEU A 31 -10.02 -4.57 12.90
C LEU A 31 -9.37 -5.00 14.22
N PRO A 32 -9.97 -4.68 15.38
CA PRO A 32 -9.33 -4.89 16.69
C PRO A 32 -9.10 -6.36 17.06
N GLN A 33 -9.67 -7.29 16.28
CA GLN A 33 -9.55 -8.74 16.46
C GLN A 33 -8.78 -9.39 15.31
N ALA A 34 -8.17 -8.60 14.41
CA ALA A 34 -7.32 -9.11 13.34
C ALA A 34 -5.85 -8.98 13.73
N HIS A 35 -5.11 -10.07 13.47
CA HIS A 35 -3.68 -10.17 13.70
C HIS A 35 -3.00 -10.67 12.43
N ALA A 36 -1.97 -9.96 11.97
CA ALA A 36 -1.20 -10.35 10.79
C ALA A 36 -0.07 -11.30 11.21
N HIS A 37 -0.33 -12.59 11.07
CA HIS A 37 0.66 -13.63 11.34
C HIS A 37 1.80 -13.60 10.33
N ASN A 38 3.04 -13.75 10.82
CA ASN A 38 4.26 -13.72 10.02
C ASN A 38 4.36 -12.54 9.03
N ASP A 39 3.94 -11.35 9.46
CA ASP A 39 3.81 -10.17 8.57
C ASP A 39 5.15 -9.76 7.92
N TYR A 40 6.27 -10.09 8.56
CA TYR A 40 7.62 -9.92 8.02
C TYR A 40 7.92 -10.72 6.73
N LEU A 41 7.02 -11.61 6.30
CA LEU A 41 7.11 -12.31 5.01
C LEU A 41 6.41 -11.57 3.86
N HIS A 42 5.65 -10.50 4.14
CA HIS A 42 5.00 -9.69 3.12
C HIS A 42 5.99 -8.77 2.40
N ALA A 43 5.62 -8.30 1.19
CA ALA A 43 6.45 -7.41 0.39
C ALA A 43 6.62 -6.02 1.04
N ARG A 44 5.60 -5.53 1.76
CA ARG A 44 5.66 -4.31 2.56
C ARG A 44 5.11 -4.58 3.97
N PRO A 45 5.91 -5.23 4.82
CA PRO A 45 5.51 -5.51 6.21
C PRO A 45 5.09 -4.22 6.92
N LEU A 46 4.18 -4.36 7.87
CA LEU A 46 3.45 -3.33 8.61
C LEU A 46 2.55 -2.44 7.75
N VAL A 47 3.05 -1.95 6.60
CA VAL A 47 2.30 -1.03 5.72
C VAL A 47 1.06 -1.73 5.15
N ASP A 48 1.22 -2.93 4.58
CA ASP A 48 0.09 -3.67 4.02
C ASP A 48 -0.91 -4.08 5.11
N ALA A 49 -0.44 -4.45 6.31
CA ALA A 49 -1.28 -4.77 7.45
C ALA A 49 -2.11 -3.54 7.91
N LEU A 50 -1.47 -2.38 8.01
CA LEU A 50 -2.14 -1.12 8.39
C LEU A 50 -3.15 -0.66 7.32
N GLU A 51 -2.82 -0.75 6.04
CA GLU A 51 -3.73 -0.44 4.93
C GLU A 51 -4.95 -1.38 4.89
N GLN A 52 -4.83 -2.58 5.44
CA GLN A 52 -5.93 -3.53 5.61
C GLN A 52 -6.64 -3.39 6.97
N GLY A 53 -6.19 -2.49 7.85
CA GLY A 53 -6.82 -2.19 9.13
C GLY A 53 -6.46 -3.18 10.25
N PHE A 54 -5.42 -3.99 10.10
CA PHE A 54 -4.96 -4.87 11.18
C PHE A 54 -4.48 -4.06 12.38
N GLY A 55 -4.92 -4.44 13.57
CA GLY A 55 -4.53 -3.78 14.82
C GLY A 55 -3.23 -4.33 15.44
N SER A 56 -2.71 -5.43 14.91
CA SER A 56 -1.49 -6.09 15.42
C SER A 56 -0.83 -6.94 14.34
N VAL A 57 0.49 -7.14 14.46
CA VAL A 57 1.33 -7.95 13.57
C VAL A 57 2.27 -8.83 14.39
N GLU A 58 2.75 -9.93 13.81
CA GLU A 58 3.71 -10.86 14.42
C GLU A 58 5.14 -10.57 13.97
N ALA A 59 6.11 -10.72 14.89
CA ALA A 59 7.54 -10.74 14.60
C ALA A 59 8.24 -11.74 15.54
N ASP A 60 8.72 -12.84 14.97
CA ASP A 60 9.48 -13.87 15.68
C ASP A 60 10.96 -13.48 15.70
N ILE A 61 11.53 -13.22 16.89
CA ILE A 61 12.85 -12.60 17.02
C ILE A 61 13.89 -13.59 17.56
N PHE A 62 15.06 -13.61 16.91
CA PHE A 62 16.26 -14.30 17.36
C PHE A 62 17.41 -13.32 17.57
N LEU A 63 18.11 -13.46 18.70
CA LEU A 63 19.41 -12.79 18.90
C LEU A 63 20.52 -13.60 18.21
N VAL A 64 21.25 -12.96 17.31
CA VAL A 64 22.38 -13.53 16.57
C VAL A 64 23.55 -12.56 16.68
N GLY A 65 24.52 -12.88 17.54
CA GLY A 65 25.56 -11.93 17.91
C GLY A 65 24.96 -10.77 18.70
N ASP A 66 25.12 -9.56 18.18
CA ASP A 66 24.56 -8.30 18.68
C ASP A 66 23.34 -7.80 17.89
N GLU A 67 22.88 -8.54 16.88
CA GLU A 67 21.73 -8.19 16.04
C GLU A 67 20.47 -8.99 16.39
N LEU A 68 19.32 -8.32 16.27
CA LEU A 68 18.00 -8.95 16.33
C LEU A 68 17.54 -9.28 14.91
N GLN A 69 17.43 -10.57 14.61
CA GLN A 69 16.94 -11.07 13.32
C GLN A 69 15.53 -11.62 13.46
N VAL A 70 14.72 -11.47 12.40
CA VAL A 70 13.32 -11.90 12.39
C VAL A 70 13.14 -13.14 11.53
N ALA A 71 12.59 -14.22 12.06
CA ALA A 71 12.26 -15.44 11.31
C ALA A 71 11.36 -16.37 12.14
N HIS A 72 10.55 -17.20 11.49
CA HIS A 72 9.72 -18.18 12.20
C HIS A 72 10.56 -19.30 12.86
N GLU A 73 11.66 -19.67 12.22
CA GLU A 73 12.57 -20.71 12.67
C GLU A 73 14.03 -20.31 12.40
N ARG A 74 14.97 -20.86 13.18
CA ARG A 74 16.41 -20.54 13.07
C ARG A 74 17.00 -20.84 11.69
N SER A 75 16.50 -21.87 11.00
CA SER A 75 16.91 -22.24 9.64
C SER A 75 16.54 -21.19 8.59
N ALA A 76 15.55 -20.35 8.87
CA ALA A 76 15.06 -19.32 7.97
C ALA A 76 15.69 -17.94 8.23
N LEU A 77 16.67 -17.84 9.13
CA LEU A 77 17.38 -16.58 9.41
C LEU A 77 18.05 -16.04 8.14
N ALA A 78 17.89 -14.74 7.94
CA ALA A 78 18.47 -14.00 6.83
C ALA A 78 19.08 -12.70 7.36
N ALA A 79 20.32 -12.42 6.98
CA ALA A 79 21.09 -11.30 7.51
C ALA A 79 20.50 -9.93 7.12
N ASP A 80 19.66 -9.88 6.08
CA ASP A 80 18.95 -8.68 5.64
C ASP A 80 17.60 -8.47 6.33
N ARG A 81 17.18 -9.38 7.22
CA ARG A 81 15.89 -9.30 7.93
C ARG A 81 16.11 -9.10 9.43
N THR A 82 16.46 -7.86 9.78
CA THR A 82 16.81 -7.40 11.14
C THR A 82 15.85 -6.32 11.66
N LEU A 83 15.94 -6.00 12.95
CA LEU A 83 15.27 -4.86 13.61
C LEU A 83 16.24 -3.75 13.99
#